data_AF-R5GRZ0-F1
#
_entry.id   AF-R5GRZ0-F1
#
_cell.length_a   1.000
_cell.length_b   1.000
_cell.length_c   1.000
_cell.angle_alpha   90.00
_cell.angle_beta   90.00
_cell.angle_gamma   90.00
#
_symmetry.space_group_name_H-M   'P 1'
#
loop_
_entity.id
_entity.type
_entity.pdbx_description
1 polymer ?
#
loop_
_entity_poly.entity_id
_entity_poly.type
_entity_poly.pdbx_seq_one_letter_code
_entity_poly.pdbx_strand_id
1 'polypeptide(L)' 'MLIFSKDRKKVIDCVSVYVSRNFGGGRDGKFCIVGSGSFGTSIDGILANYPDEKTAMDELEKVFSAFENGAKAYRL' A
#
# COMPACT_ATOMS: atom_id res chain seq x y z
N MET A 1 4.76 -10.45 1.99
CA MET A 1 5.55 -9.23 1.70
C MET A 1 5.37 -8.30 2.89
N LEU A 2 6.39 -8.07 3.71
CA LEU A 2 6.20 -7.22 4.90
C LEU A 2 6.23 -5.74 4.53
N ILE A 3 5.12 -5.03 4.71
CA ILE A 3 5.03 -3.60 4.34
C ILE A 3 4.66 -2.74 5.53
N PHE A 4 5.45 -1.69 5.73
CA PHE A 4 5.19 -0.66 6.72
C PHE A 4 4.42 0.50 6.09
N SER A 5 3.35 0.91 6.77
CA SER A 5 2.60 2.13 6.45
C SER A 5 3.48 3.38 6.50
N LYS A 6 3.09 4.39 5.72
CA LYS A 6 3.81 5.67 5.61
C LYS A 6 3.87 6.43 6.93
N ASP A 7 2.82 6.34 7.74
CA ASP A 7 2.73 6.96 9.06
C ASP A 7 3.36 6.12 10.19
N ARG A 8 3.93 4.94 9.86
CA ARG A 8 4.55 3.97 10.76
C ARG A 8 3.60 3.39 11.82
N LYS A 9 2.29 3.55 11.68
CA LYS A 9 1.32 3.04 12.67
C LYS A 9 0.90 1.60 12.41
N LYS A 10 1.10 1.12 11.18
CA LYS A 10 0.71 -0.22 10.72
C LYS A 10 1.87 -0.93 10.04
N VAL A 11 1.94 -2.24 10.29
CA VAL A 11 2.74 -3.19 9.53
C VAL A 11 1.83 -4.35 9.16
N ILE A 12 1.92 -4.82 7.91
CA ILE A 12 1.12 -5.93 7.42
C ILE A 12 2.05 -6.87 6.65
N ASP A 13 1.95 -8.17 6.91
CA ASP A 13 2.51 -9.17 6.01
C ASP A 13 1.53 -9.39 4.86
N CYS A 14 1.75 -8.67 3.76
CA CYS A 14 0.84 -8.61 2.64
C CYS A 14 1.00 -9.84 1.74
N VAL A 15 -0.12 -10.50 1.44
CA VAL A 15 -0.26 -11.47 0.34
C VAL A 15 -0.60 -10.74 -0.95
N SER A 16 -1.34 -9.62 -0.87
CA SER A 16 -1.64 -8.75 -2.00
C SER A 16 -1.50 -7.28 -1.61
N VAL A 17 -1.12 -6.46 -2.59
CA VAL A 17 -0.98 -5.00 -2.46
C VAL A 17 -1.54 -4.39 -3.73
N TYR A 18 -2.39 -3.38 -3.59
CA TYR A 18 -3.02 -2.73 -4.73
C TYR A 18 -3.31 -1.26 -4.43
N VAL A 19 -3.39 -0.44 -5.48
CA VAL A 19 -3.87 0.93 -5.39
C VAL A 19 -5.39 0.93 -5.53
N SER A 20 -6.07 1.66 -4.66
CA SER A 20 -7.52 1.84 -4.71
C SER A 20 -7.90 3.31 -4.55
N ARG A 21 -9.07 3.68 -5.03
CA ARG A 21 -9.65 4.99 -4.72
C ARG A 21 -10.18 5.00 -3.30
N ASN A 22 -9.71 5.93 -2.51
CA ASN A 22 -10.21 6.16 -1.16
C ASN A 22 -11.34 7.20 -1.21
N PHE A 23 -12.58 6.70 -1.25
CA PHE A 23 -13.78 7.53 -1.30
C PHE A 23 -14.02 8.34 -0.01
N GLY A 24 -13.27 8.08 1.08
CA GLY A 24 -13.35 8.82 2.35
C GLY A 24 -12.18 9.79 2.61
N GLY A 25 -11.17 9.86 1.74
CA GLY A 25 -9.90 10.54 2.02
C GLY A 25 -9.82 12.05 1.74
N GLY A 26 -10.93 12.71 1.39
CA GLY A 26 -10.94 14.15 1.12
C GLY A 26 -10.09 14.56 -0.10
N ARG A 27 -9.59 15.81 -0.11
CA ARG A 27 -8.85 16.37 -1.27
C ARG A 27 -7.45 15.76 -1.46
N ASP A 28 -6.78 15.39 -0.37
CA ASP A 28 -5.37 14.98 -0.36
C ASP A 28 -5.15 13.45 -0.29
N GLY A 29 -6.22 12.67 -0.16
CA GLY A 29 -6.17 11.22 -0.03
C GLY A 29 -7.15 10.51 -0.95
N LYS A 30 -7.24 10.93 -2.22
CA LYS A 30 -8.16 10.32 -3.20
C LYS A 30 -7.78 8.90 -3.58
N PHE A 31 -6.50 8.56 -3.48
CA PHE A 31 -5.96 7.23 -3.76
C PHE A 31 -5.23 6.70 -2.55
N CYS A 32 -5.21 5.39 -2.38
CA CYS A 32 -4.49 4.75 -1.31
C CYS A 32 -3.85 3.44 -1.76
N ILE A 33 -2.71 3.12 -1.15
CA ILE A 33 -2.14 1.79 -1.24
C ILE A 33 -2.75 0.97 -0.10
N VAL A 34 -3.36 -0.15 -0.50
CA VAL A 34 -4.02 -1.08 0.39
C VAL A 34 -3.19 -2.36 0.43
N GLY A 35 -2.85 -2.79 1.64
CA GLY A 35 -2.21 -4.08 1.88
C GLY A 35 -3.19 -5.06 2.49
N SER A 36 -3.22 -6.28 1.97
CA SER A 36 -4.04 -7.36 2.50
C SER A 36 -3.19 -8.54 2.95
N GLY A 37 -3.40 -8.98 4.19
CA GLY A 37 -2.74 -10.16 4.76
C GLY A 37 -3.40 -11.49 4.41
N SER A 38 -4.55 -11.48 3.74
CA SER A 38 -5.20 -12.69 3.25
C SER A 38 -6.02 -12.40 2.00
N PHE A 39 -6.15 -13.38 1.11
CA PHE A 39 -6.91 -13.22 -0.12
C PHE A 39 -8.41 -13.12 0.19
N GLY A 40 -8.96 -11.89 0.20
CA GLY A 40 -10.39 -11.62 0.06
C GLY A 40 -11.29 -11.67 1.32
N THR A 41 -10.78 -11.93 2.52
CA THR A 41 -11.65 -12.06 3.73
C THR A 41 -11.16 -11.34 4.99
N SER A 42 -9.96 -10.76 4.99
CA SER A 42 -9.40 -10.05 6.15
C SER A 42 -9.42 -8.52 5.95
N ILE A 43 -9.37 -7.78 7.06
CA ILE A 43 -9.40 -6.31 7.06
C ILE A 43 -8.22 -5.77 6.24
N ASP A 44 -8.54 -5.28 5.05
CA ASP A 44 -7.64 -4.56 4.17
C ASP A 44 -7.15 -3.27 4.86
N GLY A 45 -5.83 -3.15 5.01
CA GLY A 45 -5.23 -2.02 5.70
C GLY A 45 -4.80 -0.95 4.70
N ILE A 46 -5.35 0.26 4.83
CA ILE A 46 -4.79 1.44 4.18
C ILE A 46 -3.40 1.69 4.76
N LEU A 47 -2.37 1.58 3.91
CA LEU A 47 -0.96 1.73 4.25
C LEU A 47 -0.42 3.13 3.93
N ALA A 48 -0.92 3.76 2.87
CA ALA A 48 -0.54 5.12 2.48
C ALA A 48 -1.67 5.77 1.67
N ASN A 49 -1.78 7.10 1.75
CA ASN A 49 -2.72 7.91 0.96
C ASN A 49 -1.94 8.85 0.03
N TYR A 50 -2.51 9.10 -1.14
CA TYR A 50 -1.96 9.93 -2.19
C TYR A 50 -3.06 10.80 -2.83
N PRO A 51 -2.71 12.01 -3.29
CA PRO A 51 -3.66 12.91 -3.94
C PRO A 51 -3.99 12.48 -5.38
N ASP A 52 -3.07 11.78 -6.06
CA ASP A 52 -3.18 11.34 -7.44
C ASP A 52 -2.80 9.86 -7.64
N GLU A 53 -3.40 9.25 -8.66
CA GLU A 53 -3.22 7.82 -8.98
C GLU A 53 -1.80 7.53 -9.44
N LYS A 54 -1.19 8.45 -10.19
CA LYS A 54 0.15 8.28 -10.75
C LYS A 54 1.19 8.13 -9.64
N THR A 55 1.19 9.02 -8.65
CA THR A 55 2.12 8.93 -7.51
C THR A 55 1.89 7.66 -6.70
N ALA A 56 0.63 7.22 -6.56
CA ALA A 56 0.31 5.96 -5.87
C ALA A 56 0.84 4.73 -6.64
N MET A 57 0.69 4.72 -7.96
CA MET A 57 1.17 3.66 -8.84
C MET A 57 2.70 3.64 -8.93
N ASP A 58 3.35 4.79 -9.06
CA ASP A 58 4.82 4.91 -9.06
C ASP A 58 5.42 4.34 -7.77
N GLU A 59 4.75 4.57 -6.62
CA GLU A 59 5.21 4.00 -5.35
C GLU A 59 4.92 2.50 -5.26
N LEU A 60 3.78 2.03 -5.78
CA LEU A 60 3.47 0.60 -5.88
C LEU A 60 4.48 -0.14 -6.75
N GLU A 61 4.91 0.43 -7.87
CA GLU A 61 5.96 -0.14 -8.72
C GLU A 61 7.28 -0.28 -7.95
N LYS A 62 7.68 0.72 -7.17
CA LYS A 62 8.88 0.61 -6.31
C LYS A 62 8.74 -0.49 -5.27
N VAL A 63 7.54 -0.69 -4.70
CA VAL A 63 7.26 -1.81 -3.79
C VAL A 63 7.53 -3.13 -4.50
N PHE A 64 6.94 -3.35 -5.68
CA PHE A 64 7.15 -4.57 -6.45
C PHE A 64 8.61 -4.76 -6.85
N SER A 65 9.25 -3.75 -7.41
CA SER A 65 10.68 -3.83 -7.77
C SER A 65 11.56 -4.15 -6.57
N ALA A 66 11.27 -3.63 -5.37
CA ALA A 66 12.04 -3.97 -4.19
C ALA A 66 11.91 -5.45 -3.81
N PHE A 67 10.69 -6.01 -3.85
CA PHE A 67 10.46 -7.42 -3.55
C PHE A 67 11.02 -8.35 -4.66
N GLU A 68 10.93 -7.96 -5.93
CA GLU A 68 11.59 -8.66 -7.05
C GLU A 68 13.11 -8.70 -6.86
N ASN A 69 13.71 -7.62 -6.36
CA ASN A 69 15.13 -7.55 -6.03
C ASN A 69 15.49 -8.25 -4.70
N GLY A 70 14.56 -8.99 -4.08
CA GLY A 70 14.81 -9.81 -2.90
C GLY A 70 14.66 -9.08 -1.56
N ALA A 71 14.05 -7.90 -1.52
CA ALA A 71 13.73 -7.24 -0.26
C ALA A 71 12.79 -8.11 0.59
N LYS A 72 13.06 -8.20 1.89
CA LYS A 72 12.18 -8.91 2.84
C LYS A 72 11.09 -8.03 3.41
N ALA A 73 11.32 -6.71 3.40
CA ALA A 73 10.38 -5.72 3.86
C ALA A 73 10.51 -4.43 3.06
N TYR A 74 9.40 -3.70 2.92
CA TYR A 74 9.34 -2.42 2.24
C TYR A 74 8.63 -1.36 3.09
N ARG A 75 9.01 -0.11 2.91
CA ARG A 75 8.43 1.02 3.64
C ARG A 75 7.92 2.07 2.66
N LEU A 76 6.65 2.43 2.84
CA LEU A 76 5.94 3.49 2.12
C LEU A 76 6.15 4.89 2.73
#